data_AF-K0EXU0-F1
#
_entry.id   AF-K0EXU0-F1
#
_cell.length_a   1.000
_cell.length_b   1.000
_cell.length_c   1.000
_cell.angle_alpha   90.00
_cell.angle_beta   90.00
_cell.angle_gamma   90.00
#
_symmetry.space_group_name_H-M   'P 1'
#
loop_
_entity.id
_entity.type
_entity.pdbx_description
1 polymer ?
#
loop_
_entity_poly.entity_id
_entity_poly.type
_entity_poly.pdbx_seq_one_letter_code
_entity_poly.pdbx_strand_id
1 'polypeptide(L)'
;MRKTLLPVLAALVAASMAPAVATAAPGLAWGACPADVTAPALQCAVLEVPLDYRNPDGSQIEIAISRLRSADPAQRRGVLLTNTGGPGGAGLSFPADLKKLGLPQSVLDRYDVIGFDPRGVGHSAPVTCALSPAQQTSNIPPYARDPIDVAQRAGVVKDIARQCATSASAATLPFVSTANTARDMDRIRAALGEQTVSYHGISYGTYLGAVYASLFPERTDRVVLDSAVGPGGFDSLHARRLGEGFQDRFPDFAAFAADHPEYGLGDTPGEVTAKYFELAAQLDAIPNPAGGGYGSQFRQVTFALLYYDKNLPALAELWRAASTGELEQTPAADAEQPDLDNYLSSQLHVLCNDTAWPRSDLSYQADVAIDRVRYPMFGAAAANVWPCAYWPSDPVEPPVRIGDRGPSNVLIVQNLRDPATPLSGARELEQAFGDRARLVTADQGGHLAYLFKDNTCLNDAVTTFLTTGQRPERDVACAAAPAGGR
;
A
#
# COMPACT_ATOMS: atom_id res chain seq x y z
N MET A 1 -57.40 -60.45 -44.43
CA MET A 1 -57.88 -59.06 -44.30
C MET A 1 -57.49 -58.53 -42.92
N ARG A 2 -57.09 -57.25 -42.82
CA ARG A 2 -56.61 -56.47 -41.63
C ARG A 2 -55.10 -56.24 -41.67
N LYS A 3 -54.67 -55.14 -42.31
CA LYS A 3 -54.59 -53.74 -41.84
C LYS A 3 -53.22 -53.45 -41.21
N THR A 4 -52.38 -52.91 -42.09
CA THR A 4 -51.26 -52.00 -41.90
C THR A 4 -51.32 -51.16 -40.62
N LEU A 5 -50.24 -51.22 -39.84
CA LEU A 5 -49.81 -50.20 -38.89
C LEU A 5 -48.33 -49.93 -39.19
N LEU A 6 -48.06 -48.84 -39.91
CA LEU A 6 -46.71 -48.32 -40.10
C LEU A 6 -46.32 -47.51 -38.85
N PRO A 7 -45.16 -47.77 -38.23
CA PRO A 7 -44.66 -46.95 -37.13
C PRO A 7 -44.03 -45.66 -37.67
N VAL A 8 -44.55 -44.52 -37.22
CA VAL A 8 -43.96 -43.20 -37.40
C VAL A 8 -42.71 -43.13 -36.51
N LEU A 9 -41.52 -43.28 -37.11
CA LEU A 9 -40.25 -42.99 -36.45
C LEU A 9 -40.12 -41.46 -36.33
N ALA A 10 -40.35 -40.93 -35.13
CA ALA A 10 -40.04 -39.55 -34.81
C ALA A 10 -38.51 -39.36 -34.82
N ALA A 11 -38.00 -38.71 -35.87
CA ALA A 11 -36.61 -38.29 -35.95
C ALA A 11 -36.38 -37.16 -34.92
N LEU A 12 -35.70 -37.49 -33.82
CA LEU A 12 -35.13 -36.53 -32.89
C LEU A 12 -34.05 -35.73 -33.63
N VAL A 13 -34.40 -34.53 -34.07
CA VAL A 13 -33.44 -33.52 -34.54
C VAL A 13 -32.69 -33.02 -33.31
N ALA A 14 -31.51 -33.58 -33.06
CA ALA A 14 -30.55 -33.02 -32.13
C ALA A 14 -30.08 -31.68 -32.70
N ALA A 15 -30.70 -30.58 -32.23
CA ALA A 15 -30.20 -29.25 -32.48
C ALA A 15 -28.83 -29.13 -31.81
N SER A 16 -27.78 -29.27 -32.61
CA SER A 16 -26.42 -28.91 -32.25
C SER A 16 -26.40 -27.42 -31.93
N MET A 17 -26.55 -27.08 -30.64
CA MET A 17 -26.15 -25.77 -30.13
C MET A 17 -24.64 -25.69 -30.30
N ALA A 18 -24.20 -25.08 -31.42
CA ALA A 18 -22.84 -24.58 -31.50
C ALA A 18 -22.65 -23.62 -30.32
N PRO A 19 -21.64 -23.82 -29.45
CA PRO A 19 -21.38 -22.89 -28.37
C PRO A 19 -21.15 -21.52 -29.02
N ALA A 20 -21.89 -20.52 -28.56
CA ALA A 20 -21.65 -19.15 -28.93
C ALA A 20 -20.15 -18.90 -28.69
N VAL A 21 -19.40 -18.74 -29.79
CA VAL A 21 -18.02 -18.29 -29.73
C VAL A 21 -18.12 -16.94 -29.05
N ALA A 22 -17.74 -16.88 -27.77
CA ALA A 22 -17.66 -15.63 -27.06
C ALA A 22 -16.83 -14.71 -27.95
N THR A 23 -17.47 -13.69 -28.52
CA THR A 23 -16.78 -12.62 -29.24
C THR A 23 -15.68 -12.17 -28.32
N ALA A 24 -14.42 -12.35 -28.74
CA ALA A 24 -13.27 -11.84 -28.01
C ALA A 24 -13.59 -10.40 -27.64
N ALA A 25 -13.53 -10.09 -26.34
CA ALA A 25 -13.77 -8.73 -25.87
C ALA A 25 -12.95 -7.79 -26.76
N PRO A 26 -13.53 -6.68 -27.26
CA PRO A 26 -12.77 -5.74 -28.06
C PRO A 26 -11.50 -5.39 -27.29
N GLY A 27 -10.35 -5.59 -27.94
CA GLY A 27 -9.06 -5.38 -27.30
C GLY A 27 -8.94 -3.96 -26.75
N LEU A 28 -8.12 -3.79 -25.72
CA LEU A 28 -7.85 -2.48 -25.10
C LEU A 28 -7.41 -1.45 -26.14
N ALA A 29 -8.08 -0.30 -26.18
CA ALA A 29 -7.72 0.83 -27.02
C ALA A 29 -6.57 1.61 -26.37
N TRP A 30 -5.33 1.30 -26.78
CA TRP A 30 -4.13 1.96 -26.26
C TRP A 30 -3.92 3.33 -26.90
N GLY A 31 -3.67 4.34 -26.06
CA GLY A 31 -3.37 5.71 -26.47
C GLY A 31 -2.33 6.38 -25.59
N ALA A 32 -2.24 7.70 -25.70
CA ALA A 32 -1.43 8.51 -24.81
C ALA A 32 -2.01 8.47 -23.38
N CYS A 33 -1.14 8.57 -22.38
CA CYS A 33 -1.56 8.71 -21.00
C CYS A 33 -2.12 10.11 -20.72
N PRO A 34 -2.95 10.26 -19.66
CA PRO A 34 -3.38 11.56 -19.17
C PRO A 34 -2.20 12.52 -18.93
N ALA A 35 -2.43 13.82 -19.06
CA ALA A 35 -1.37 14.83 -19.09
C ALA A 35 -0.55 14.93 -17.78
N ASP A 36 -1.16 14.59 -16.65
CA ASP A 36 -0.54 14.51 -15.33
C ASP A 36 0.37 13.28 -15.16
N VAL A 37 0.23 12.26 -16.02
CA VAL A 37 1.13 11.11 -16.08
C VAL A 37 2.33 11.45 -16.98
N THR A 38 3.34 12.08 -16.38
CA THR A 38 4.53 12.62 -17.08
C THR A 38 5.56 11.53 -17.47
N ALA A 39 5.16 10.60 -18.33
CA ALA A 39 6.02 9.50 -18.80
C ALA A 39 5.75 9.14 -20.28
N PRO A 40 6.46 9.75 -21.25
CA PRO A 40 6.16 9.59 -22.69
C PRO A 40 6.40 8.18 -23.24
N ALA A 41 7.13 7.33 -22.51
CA ALA A 41 7.35 5.93 -22.88
C ALA A 41 6.13 5.03 -22.59
N LEU A 42 5.12 5.54 -21.86
CA LEU A 42 3.94 4.77 -21.47
C LEU A 42 2.82 4.90 -22.50
N GLN A 43 2.08 3.82 -22.66
CA GLN A 43 0.77 3.81 -23.32
C GLN A 43 -0.29 3.56 -22.27
N CYS A 44 -1.41 4.26 -22.33
CA CYS A 44 -2.52 4.04 -21.40
C CYS A 44 -3.75 3.51 -22.12
N ALA A 45 -4.59 2.80 -21.37
CA ALA A 45 -5.90 2.35 -21.80
C ALA A 45 -6.85 2.40 -20.60
N VAL A 46 -8.14 2.31 -20.88
CA VAL A 46 -9.19 2.19 -19.87
C VAL A 46 -9.93 0.88 -20.10
N LEU A 47 -10.27 0.19 -19.01
CA LEU A 47 -11.17 -0.96 -19.04
C LEU A 47 -12.36 -0.73 -18.10
N GLU A 48 -13.53 -1.23 -18.50
CA GLU A 48 -14.71 -1.23 -17.65
C GLU A 48 -14.74 -2.47 -16.75
N VAL A 49 -15.07 -2.27 -15.47
CA VAL A 49 -15.26 -3.34 -14.49
C VAL A 49 -16.51 -3.08 -13.65
N PRO A 50 -17.14 -4.11 -13.07
CA PRO A 50 -18.28 -3.92 -12.18
C PRO A 50 -17.91 -3.12 -10.93
N LEU A 51 -18.77 -2.17 -10.55
CA LEU A 51 -18.69 -1.50 -9.26
C LEU A 51 -18.84 -2.51 -8.13
N ASP A 52 -19.89 -3.34 -8.18
CA ASP A 52 -20.13 -4.44 -7.25
C ASP A 52 -19.95 -5.78 -7.96
N TYR A 53 -18.91 -6.53 -7.64
CA TYR A 53 -18.67 -7.85 -8.24
C TYR A 53 -19.72 -8.92 -7.86
N ARG A 54 -20.58 -8.65 -6.87
CA ARG A 54 -21.74 -9.50 -6.55
C ARG A 54 -22.92 -9.22 -7.49
N ASN A 55 -22.86 -8.12 -8.25
CA ASN A 55 -23.82 -7.73 -9.28
C ASN A 55 -23.08 -7.31 -10.57
N PRO A 56 -22.49 -8.26 -11.32
CA PRO A 56 -21.59 -7.96 -12.45
C PRO A 56 -22.27 -7.21 -13.61
N ASP A 57 -23.58 -7.34 -13.76
CA ASP A 57 -24.37 -6.65 -14.79
C ASP A 57 -24.86 -5.25 -14.33
N GLY A 58 -24.47 -4.83 -13.12
CA GLY A 58 -24.82 -3.53 -12.55
C GLY A 58 -23.97 -2.38 -13.08
N SER A 59 -23.91 -1.30 -12.29
CA SER A 59 -23.06 -0.14 -12.59
C SER A 59 -21.62 -0.54 -12.82
N GLN A 60 -21.02 -0.02 -13.90
CA GLN A 60 -19.62 -0.19 -14.22
C GLN A 60 -18.82 1.03 -13.77
N ILE A 61 -17.52 0.83 -13.54
CA ILE A 61 -16.54 1.88 -13.35
C ILE A 61 -15.37 1.67 -14.31
N GLU A 62 -14.69 2.77 -14.62
CA GLU A 62 -13.48 2.76 -15.44
C GLU A 62 -12.25 2.53 -14.56
N ILE A 63 -11.36 1.67 -15.03
CA ILE A 63 -10.02 1.47 -14.46
C ILE A 63 -9.01 1.88 -15.51
N ALA A 64 -8.15 2.84 -15.17
CA ALA A 64 -7.04 3.25 -16.00
C ALA A 64 -5.83 2.35 -15.77
N ILE A 65 -5.20 1.92 -16.87
CA ILE A 65 -3.96 1.16 -16.87
C ILE A 65 -2.91 1.83 -17.75
N SER A 66 -1.64 1.64 -17.40
CA SER A 66 -0.49 2.05 -18.19
C SER A 66 0.37 0.83 -18.56
N ARG A 67 1.10 0.95 -19.66
CA ARG A 67 2.04 -0.08 -20.11
C ARG A 67 3.34 0.54 -20.57
N LEU A 68 4.42 0.08 -19.94
CA LEU A 68 5.76 0.11 -20.50
C LEU A 68 5.98 -1.22 -21.23
N ARG A 69 6.09 -1.19 -22.56
CA ARG A 69 6.29 -2.43 -23.33
C ARG A 69 7.63 -3.08 -23.01
N SER A 70 7.68 -4.40 -23.12
CA SER A 70 8.92 -5.14 -23.11
C SER A 70 9.89 -4.55 -24.14
N ALA A 71 11.16 -4.45 -23.75
CA ALA A 71 12.24 -3.98 -24.62
C ALA A 71 12.63 -5.03 -25.68
N ASP A 72 12.30 -6.30 -25.47
CA ASP A 72 12.53 -7.40 -26.41
C ASP A 72 11.28 -8.29 -26.54
N PRO A 73 10.41 -8.01 -27.52
CA PRO A 73 9.19 -8.78 -27.75
C PRO A 73 9.41 -10.28 -28.00
N ALA A 74 10.59 -10.69 -28.49
CA ALA A 74 10.90 -12.10 -28.71
C ALA A 74 11.21 -12.85 -27.41
N GLN A 75 11.64 -12.12 -26.37
CA GLN A 75 11.91 -12.66 -25.04
C GLN A 75 10.77 -12.43 -24.05
N ARG A 76 9.76 -11.63 -24.42
CA ARG A 76 8.57 -11.34 -23.62
C ARG A 76 7.90 -12.63 -23.17
N ARG A 77 7.71 -12.77 -21.86
CA ARG A 77 7.06 -13.91 -21.22
C ARG A 77 5.68 -13.61 -20.67
N GLY A 78 5.33 -12.34 -20.50
CA GLY A 78 4.03 -11.93 -19.97
C GLY A 78 4.06 -10.50 -19.44
N VAL A 79 3.22 -10.24 -18.44
CA VAL A 79 3.09 -8.93 -17.80
C VAL A 79 3.62 -8.95 -16.37
N LEU A 80 4.22 -7.83 -15.95
CA LEU A 80 4.53 -7.51 -14.56
C LEU A 80 3.58 -6.41 -14.11
N LEU A 81 2.50 -6.79 -13.42
CA LEU A 81 1.53 -5.85 -12.85
C LEU A 81 2.12 -5.24 -11.57
N THR A 82 2.01 -3.93 -11.42
CA THR A 82 2.64 -3.20 -10.31
C THR A 82 1.65 -2.39 -9.49
N ASN A 83 1.97 -2.17 -8.22
CA ASN A 83 1.20 -1.31 -7.33
C ASN A 83 2.12 -0.55 -6.35
N THR A 84 1.84 0.74 -6.14
CA THR A 84 2.66 1.68 -5.35
C THR A 84 2.35 1.68 -3.85
N GLY A 85 1.40 0.87 -3.38
CA GLY A 85 0.96 0.89 -1.99
C GLY A 85 0.01 2.06 -1.70
N GLY A 86 -0.01 2.52 -0.45
CA GLY A 86 -0.91 3.58 -0.03
C GLY A 86 -1.97 3.16 0.98
N PRO A 87 -2.95 2.26 0.73
CA PRO A 87 -3.79 2.37 -0.47
C PRO A 87 -4.07 3.84 -0.84
N GLY A 88 -4.42 4.09 -2.10
CA GLY A 88 -4.74 5.44 -2.58
C GLY A 88 -3.65 6.10 -3.41
N GLY A 89 -2.48 5.47 -3.53
CA GLY A 89 -1.45 5.93 -4.46
C GLY A 89 -1.83 5.65 -5.91
N ALA A 90 -1.70 6.67 -6.77
CA ALA A 90 -1.77 6.47 -8.21
C ALA A 90 -0.64 5.53 -8.67
N GLY A 91 -0.93 4.68 -9.66
CA GLY A 91 -0.04 3.64 -10.16
C GLY A 91 0.32 3.75 -11.63
N LEU A 92 -0.31 4.66 -12.40
CA LEU A 92 -0.04 4.80 -13.84
C LEU A 92 1.42 5.13 -14.15
N SER A 93 2.10 5.99 -13.38
CA SER A 93 3.51 6.35 -13.65
C SER A 93 4.51 5.27 -13.20
N PHE A 94 4.08 4.34 -12.35
CA PHE A 94 5.00 3.47 -11.61
C PHE A 94 5.90 2.59 -12.50
N PRO A 95 5.45 2.05 -13.65
CA PRO A 95 6.35 1.37 -14.58
C PRO A 95 7.54 2.22 -15.05
N ALA A 96 7.30 3.52 -15.30
CA ALA A 96 8.37 4.44 -15.67
C ALA A 96 9.26 4.78 -14.49
N ASP A 97 8.71 4.89 -13.29
CA ASP A 97 9.47 5.17 -12.07
C ASP A 97 10.36 3.99 -11.67
N LEU A 98 9.88 2.75 -11.78
CA LEU A 98 10.72 1.55 -11.63
C LEU A 98 11.87 1.52 -12.63
N LYS A 99 11.63 1.90 -13.89
CA LYS A 99 12.70 2.04 -14.89
C LYS A 99 13.73 3.10 -14.48
N LYS A 100 13.30 4.25 -13.95
CA LYS A 100 14.20 5.31 -13.43
C LYS A 100 15.00 4.85 -12.21
N LEU A 101 14.38 4.04 -11.33
CA LEU A 101 15.04 3.44 -10.17
C LEU A 101 16.09 2.37 -10.55
N GLY A 102 16.09 1.93 -11.82
CA GLY A 102 17.09 1.00 -12.36
C GLY A 102 16.58 -0.44 -12.46
N LEU A 103 15.28 -0.64 -12.73
CA LEU A 103 14.75 -1.96 -13.06
C LEU A 103 15.64 -2.63 -14.13
N PRO A 104 16.26 -3.79 -13.85
CA PRO A 104 17.27 -4.36 -14.72
C PRO A 104 16.76 -4.63 -16.14
N GLN A 105 17.64 -4.47 -17.14
CA GLN A 105 17.32 -4.75 -18.53
C GLN A 105 16.78 -6.18 -18.72
N SER A 106 17.35 -7.14 -17.99
CA SER A 106 16.89 -8.54 -18.00
C SER A 106 15.43 -8.72 -17.55
N VAL A 107 14.89 -7.80 -16.74
CA VAL A 107 13.46 -7.77 -16.38
C VAL A 107 12.66 -7.04 -17.46
N LEU A 108 13.14 -5.89 -17.93
CA LEU A 108 12.50 -5.10 -19.00
C LEU A 108 12.36 -5.88 -20.33
N ASP A 109 13.26 -6.81 -20.64
CA ASP A 109 13.17 -7.67 -21.82
C ASP A 109 12.05 -8.71 -21.67
N ARG A 110 11.73 -9.12 -20.44
CA ARG A 110 10.80 -10.21 -20.15
C ARG A 110 9.36 -9.74 -20.00
N TYR A 111 9.13 -8.51 -19.59
CA TYR A 111 7.79 -8.05 -19.20
C TYR A 111 7.33 -6.82 -19.96
N ASP A 112 6.04 -6.81 -20.32
CA ASP A 112 5.32 -5.55 -20.30
C ASP A 112 5.08 -5.17 -18.82
N VAL A 113 5.62 -4.04 -18.39
CA VAL A 113 5.41 -3.56 -17.02
C VAL A 113 4.12 -2.73 -17.00
N ILE A 114 3.13 -3.19 -16.24
CA ILE A 114 1.78 -2.65 -16.21
C ILE A 114 1.55 -1.91 -14.91
N GLY A 115 1.25 -0.62 -15.01
CA GLY A 115 0.74 0.18 -13.90
C GLY A 115 -0.78 0.27 -13.99
N PHE A 116 -1.44 0.55 -12.88
CA PHE A 116 -2.86 0.85 -12.86
C PHE A 116 -3.19 1.71 -11.66
N ASP A 117 -4.18 2.57 -11.81
CA ASP A 117 -4.78 3.25 -10.66
C ASP A 117 -5.84 2.31 -10.05
N PRO A 118 -5.75 1.95 -8.76
CA PRO A 118 -6.82 1.18 -8.10
C PRO A 118 -8.17 1.90 -8.19
N ARG A 119 -9.28 1.15 -8.12
CA ARG A 119 -10.62 1.75 -8.03
C ARG A 119 -10.67 2.81 -6.92
N GLY A 120 -11.22 3.97 -7.23
CA GLY A 120 -11.25 5.11 -6.30
C GLY A 120 -10.03 6.02 -6.36
N VAL A 121 -9.02 5.72 -7.18
CA VAL A 121 -7.75 6.48 -7.23
C VAL A 121 -7.58 7.12 -8.61
N GLY A 122 -7.09 8.36 -8.64
CA GLY A 122 -6.61 9.01 -9.86
C GLY A 122 -7.59 8.93 -11.02
N HIS A 123 -7.18 8.22 -12.10
CA HIS A 123 -7.98 8.06 -13.32
C HIS A 123 -8.91 6.84 -13.31
N SER A 124 -9.11 6.20 -12.16
CA SER A 124 -9.93 4.99 -11.98
C SER A 124 -11.13 5.25 -11.08
N ALA A 125 -12.11 6.03 -11.56
CA ALA A 125 -13.32 6.42 -10.81
C ALA A 125 -12.99 7.01 -9.42
N PRO A 126 -12.29 8.17 -9.37
CA PRO A 126 -11.74 8.72 -8.13
C PRO A 126 -12.81 8.99 -7.07
N VAL A 127 -12.48 8.68 -5.82
CA VAL A 127 -13.32 9.03 -4.67
C VAL A 127 -12.85 10.28 -3.94
N THR A 128 -13.79 10.94 -3.28
CA THR A 128 -13.56 12.12 -2.44
C THR A 128 -14.37 11.99 -1.15
N CYS A 129 -13.82 12.48 -0.04
CA CYS A 129 -14.55 12.76 1.19
C CYS A 129 -14.79 14.27 1.34
N ALA A 130 -14.47 15.09 0.34
CA ALA A 130 -14.51 16.54 0.38
C ALA A 130 -13.74 17.11 1.59
N LEU A 131 -12.53 16.59 1.82
CA LEU A 131 -11.69 16.96 2.95
C LEU A 131 -11.28 18.44 2.83
N SER A 132 -11.43 19.18 3.93
CA SER A 132 -10.90 20.54 4.03
C SER A 132 -9.36 20.53 4.01
N PRO A 133 -8.69 21.64 3.64
CA PRO A 133 -7.22 21.71 3.68
C PRO A 133 -6.60 21.28 5.01
N ALA A 134 -7.24 21.60 6.15
CA ALA A 134 -6.77 21.19 7.48
C ALA A 134 -6.86 19.66 7.71
N GLN A 135 -7.74 18.96 6.99
CA GLN A 135 -7.88 17.51 7.03
C GLN A 135 -6.95 16.81 6.03
N GLN A 136 -6.37 17.54 5.07
CA GLN A 136 -5.47 17.03 4.04
C GLN A 136 -4.01 16.99 4.48
N THR A 137 -3.73 16.36 5.62
CA THR A 137 -2.37 16.24 6.18
C THR A 137 -1.93 14.78 6.25
N SER A 138 -2.59 13.99 7.10
CA SER A 138 -2.34 12.56 7.24
C SER A 138 -3.54 11.87 7.88
N ASN A 139 -3.79 10.61 7.48
CA ASN A 139 -4.75 9.76 8.19
C ASN A 139 -4.18 9.16 9.47
N ILE A 140 -2.84 9.09 9.61
CA ILE A 140 -2.21 8.64 10.86
C ILE A 140 -2.61 9.64 11.97
N PRO A 141 -3.24 9.18 13.06
CA PRO A 141 -3.69 10.07 14.11
C PRO A 141 -2.54 10.86 14.77
N PRO A 142 -2.83 12.01 15.39
CA PRO A 142 -1.87 12.68 16.26
C PRO A 142 -1.61 11.84 17.51
N TYR A 143 -0.46 12.08 18.15
CA TYR A 143 -0.06 11.40 19.37
C TYR A 143 -0.97 11.79 20.54
N ALA A 144 -1.71 10.84 21.11
CA ALA A 144 -2.58 11.10 22.24
C ALA A 144 -1.81 11.08 23.58
N ARG A 145 -1.84 12.19 24.31
CA ARG A 145 -1.16 12.33 25.62
C ARG A 145 -1.95 11.70 26.75
N ASP A 146 -3.26 11.70 26.61
CA ASP A 146 -4.21 11.23 27.60
C ASP A 146 -5.55 10.86 26.91
N PRO A 147 -6.53 10.33 27.67
CA PRO A 147 -7.85 9.99 27.12
C PRO A 147 -8.66 11.17 26.55
N ILE A 148 -8.35 12.42 26.93
CA ILE A 148 -9.02 13.63 26.42
C ILE A 148 -8.58 13.90 24.98
N ASP A 149 -7.29 13.76 24.67
CA ASP A 149 -6.78 13.87 23.30
C ASP A 149 -7.46 12.85 22.35
N VAL A 150 -7.72 11.62 22.83
CA VAL A 150 -8.47 10.59 22.08
C VAL A 150 -9.90 11.04 21.81
N ALA A 151 -10.60 11.55 22.83
CA ALA A 151 -11.98 12.03 22.68
C ALA A 151 -12.09 13.24 21.75
N GLN A 152 -11.11 14.15 21.78
CA GLN A 152 -11.04 15.28 20.84
C GLN A 152 -10.84 14.78 19.41
N ARG A 153 -9.91 13.83 19.20
CA ARG A 153 -9.69 13.23 17.88
C ARG A 153 -10.93 12.49 17.38
N ALA A 154 -11.66 11.80 18.26
CA ALA A 154 -12.90 11.11 17.92
C ALA A 154 -13.93 12.07 17.27
N GLY A 155 -14.07 13.29 17.79
CA GLY A 155 -14.90 14.33 17.19
C GLY A 155 -14.48 14.67 15.74
N VAL A 156 -13.18 14.89 15.51
CA VAL A 156 -12.62 15.21 14.18
C VAL A 156 -12.85 14.07 13.19
N VAL A 157 -12.55 12.83 13.58
CA VAL A 157 -12.65 11.69 12.66
C VAL A 157 -14.09 11.25 12.41
N LYS A 158 -15.01 11.52 13.34
CA LYS A 158 -16.46 11.37 13.12
C LYS A 158 -16.96 12.35 12.06
N ASP A 159 -16.47 13.58 12.06
CA ASP A 159 -16.79 14.54 11.01
C ASP A 159 -16.24 14.10 9.65
N ILE A 160 -15.01 13.58 9.58
CA ILE A 160 -14.44 13.00 8.35
C ILE A 160 -15.31 11.84 7.83
N ALA A 161 -15.66 10.88 8.70
CA ALA A 161 -16.49 9.75 8.31
C ALA A 161 -17.87 10.20 7.79
N ARG A 162 -18.47 11.23 8.41
CA ARG A 162 -19.70 11.86 7.91
C ARG A 162 -19.50 12.51 6.54
N GLN A 163 -18.40 13.25 6.34
CA GLN A 163 -18.12 13.88 5.05
C GLN A 163 -18.01 12.82 3.94
N CYS A 164 -17.28 11.72 4.17
CA CYS A 164 -17.22 10.57 3.24
C CYS A 164 -18.63 10.00 2.96
N ALA A 165 -19.48 9.85 3.98
CA ALA A 165 -20.84 9.35 3.83
C ALA A 165 -21.79 10.26 3.04
N THR A 166 -21.44 11.55 2.89
CA THR A 166 -22.28 12.57 2.24
C THR A 166 -21.63 13.21 1.02
N SER A 167 -20.44 12.77 0.63
CA SER A 167 -19.72 13.30 -0.51
C SER A 167 -20.35 12.84 -1.83
N ALA A 168 -19.85 13.37 -2.95
CA ALA A 168 -20.22 12.89 -4.28
C ALA A 168 -19.89 11.39 -4.50
N SER A 169 -18.99 10.82 -3.70
CA SER A 169 -18.57 9.42 -3.78
C SER A 169 -19.30 8.49 -2.81
N ALA A 170 -20.28 8.98 -2.06
CA ALA A 170 -20.99 8.18 -1.06
C ALA A 170 -21.58 6.85 -1.62
N ALA A 171 -21.99 6.83 -2.90
CA ALA A 171 -22.52 5.63 -3.54
C ALA A 171 -21.45 4.56 -3.86
N THR A 172 -20.19 4.95 -4.06
CA THR A 172 -19.08 4.00 -4.29
C THR A 172 -18.44 3.55 -2.98
N LEU A 173 -18.77 4.21 -1.87
CA LEU A 173 -18.16 4.03 -0.57
C LEU A 173 -17.99 2.55 -0.19
N PRO A 174 -18.99 1.66 -0.27
CA PRO A 174 -18.85 0.27 0.18
C PRO A 174 -18.01 -0.63 -0.75
N PHE A 175 -17.68 -0.17 -1.96
CA PHE A 175 -17.17 -1.01 -3.05
C PHE A 175 -15.69 -0.80 -3.38
N VAL A 176 -15.05 0.16 -2.71
CA VAL A 176 -13.62 0.41 -2.78
C VAL A 176 -12.95 -0.38 -1.66
N SER A 177 -12.49 -1.59 -1.98
CA SER A 177 -11.83 -2.54 -1.07
C SER A 177 -10.68 -3.26 -1.77
N THR A 178 -9.77 -3.87 -1.00
CA THR A 178 -8.68 -4.69 -1.52
C THR A 178 -9.22 -5.88 -2.32
N ALA A 179 -10.25 -6.55 -1.84
CA ALA A 179 -10.83 -7.71 -2.52
C ALA A 179 -11.39 -7.35 -3.90
N ASN A 180 -12.08 -6.22 -4.03
CA ASN A 180 -12.55 -5.74 -5.32
C ASN A 180 -11.42 -5.25 -6.22
N THR A 181 -10.40 -4.59 -5.66
CA THR A 181 -9.20 -4.21 -6.41
C THR A 181 -8.47 -5.45 -6.95
N ALA A 182 -8.40 -6.55 -6.20
CA ALA A 182 -7.84 -7.82 -6.68
C ALA A 182 -8.68 -8.44 -7.81
N ARG A 183 -10.01 -8.29 -7.78
CA ARG A 183 -10.86 -8.70 -8.91
C ARG A 183 -10.63 -7.81 -10.14
N ASP A 184 -10.37 -6.52 -9.96
CA ASP A 184 -9.98 -5.62 -11.05
C ASP A 184 -8.65 -6.06 -11.67
N MET A 185 -7.66 -6.45 -10.86
CA MET A 185 -6.40 -7.03 -11.35
C MET A 185 -6.65 -8.27 -12.22
N ASP A 186 -7.62 -9.11 -11.88
CA ASP A 186 -8.00 -10.26 -12.72
C ASP A 186 -8.69 -9.84 -14.03
N ARG A 187 -9.49 -8.77 -14.02
CA ARG A 187 -10.05 -8.18 -15.24
C ARG A 187 -8.97 -7.57 -16.13
N ILE A 188 -7.98 -6.89 -15.55
CA ILE A 188 -6.80 -6.37 -16.26
C ILE A 188 -6.06 -7.52 -16.94
N ARG A 189 -5.75 -8.61 -16.21
CA ARG A 189 -5.13 -9.81 -16.77
C ARG A 189 -5.91 -10.33 -17.99
N ALA A 190 -7.22 -10.49 -17.85
CA ALA A 190 -8.08 -11.01 -18.93
C ALA A 190 -8.11 -10.05 -20.14
N ALA A 191 -8.21 -8.75 -19.92
CA ALA A 191 -8.22 -7.72 -20.97
C ALA A 191 -6.88 -7.63 -21.72
N LEU A 192 -5.77 -7.96 -21.05
CA LEU A 192 -4.44 -8.06 -21.64
C LEU A 192 -4.22 -9.38 -22.41
N GLY A 193 -5.15 -10.34 -22.32
CA GLY A 193 -5.03 -11.66 -22.97
C GLY A 193 -4.08 -12.63 -22.26
N GLU A 194 -3.72 -12.36 -21.01
CA GLU A 194 -2.75 -13.14 -20.24
C GLU A 194 -3.41 -14.29 -19.47
N GLN A 195 -2.80 -15.48 -19.45
CA GLN A 195 -3.29 -16.60 -18.63
C GLN A 195 -2.97 -16.41 -17.15
N THR A 196 -1.77 -15.87 -16.87
CA THR A 196 -1.24 -15.59 -15.54
C THR A 196 -0.56 -14.23 -15.52
N VAL A 197 -0.46 -13.58 -14.36
CA VAL A 197 0.34 -12.35 -14.20
C VAL A 197 1.52 -12.56 -13.27
N SER A 198 2.65 -11.93 -13.57
CA SER A 198 3.65 -11.62 -12.55
C SER A 198 3.25 -10.31 -11.87
N TYR A 199 3.62 -10.14 -10.60
CA TYR A 199 3.20 -9.04 -9.76
C TYR A 199 4.36 -8.48 -8.95
N HIS A 200 4.45 -7.16 -8.83
CA HIS A 200 5.34 -6.46 -7.91
C HIS A 200 4.56 -5.35 -7.18
N GLY A 201 4.21 -5.61 -5.92
CA GLY A 201 3.51 -4.65 -5.06
C GLY A 201 4.40 -4.23 -3.91
N ILE A 202 4.40 -2.92 -3.62
CA ILE A 202 5.12 -2.35 -2.49
C ILE A 202 4.14 -1.92 -1.37
N SER A 203 4.56 -2.01 -0.10
CA SER A 203 3.77 -1.52 1.04
C SER A 203 2.37 -2.17 1.11
N TYR A 204 1.27 -1.41 1.16
CA TYR A 204 -0.11 -1.94 1.01
C TYR A 204 -0.28 -2.89 -0.20
N GLY A 205 0.46 -2.65 -1.28
CA GLY A 205 0.47 -3.53 -2.46
C GLY A 205 0.84 -4.97 -2.13
N THR A 206 1.55 -5.22 -1.02
CA THR A 206 1.84 -6.57 -0.56
C THR A 206 0.58 -7.33 -0.11
N TYR A 207 -0.34 -6.68 0.62
CA TYR A 207 -1.62 -7.28 0.97
C TYR A 207 -2.52 -7.44 -0.25
N LEU A 208 -2.56 -6.45 -1.13
CA LEU A 208 -3.29 -6.55 -2.39
C LEU A 208 -2.82 -7.75 -3.23
N GLY A 209 -1.50 -7.88 -3.40
CA GLY A 209 -0.88 -9.04 -4.06
C GLY A 209 -1.21 -10.35 -3.35
N ALA A 210 -1.25 -10.35 -2.02
CA ALA A 210 -1.58 -11.54 -1.25
C ALA A 210 -3.04 -11.97 -1.38
N VAL A 211 -3.95 -11.01 -1.36
CA VAL A 211 -5.38 -11.22 -1.62
C VAL A 211 -5.58 -11.77 -3.03
N TYR A 212 -4.91 -11.18 -4.03
CA TYR A 212 -4.95 -11.66 -5.42
C TYR A 212 -4.45 -13.12 -5.53
N ALA A 213 -3.29 -13.42 -4.94
CA ALA A 213 -2.71 -14.76 -4.95
C ALA A 213 -3.50 -15.81 -4.14
N SER A 214 -4.43 -15.37 -3.30
CA SER A 214 -5.33 -16.24 -2.51
C SER A 214 -6.68 -16.45 -3.20
N LEU A 215 -7.23 -15.42 -3.84
CA LEU A 215 -8.46 -15.53 -4.64
C LEU A 215 -8.24 -16.25 -5.97
N PHE A 216 -7.07 -16.06 -6.59
CA PHE A 216 -6.75 -16.55 -7.93
C PHE A 216 -5.38 -17.24 -8.00
N PRO A 217 -5.13 -18.30 -7.19
CA PRO A 217 -3.80 -18.91 -7.08
C PRO A 217 -3.23 -19.37 -8.42
N GLU A 218 -4.05 -19.98 -9.27
CA GLU A 218 -3.67 -20.48 -10.61
C GLU A 218 -3.51 -19.38 -11.68
N ARG A 219 -3.70 -18.11 -11.32
CA ARG A 219 -3.56 -16.94 -12.22
C ARG A 219 -2.36 -16.08 -11.85
N THR A 220 -1.54 -16.55 -10.92
CA THR A 220 -0.27 -15.92 -10.54
C THR A 220 0.91 -16.68 -11.10
N ASP A 221 1.96 -15.95 -11.49
CA ASP A 221 3.19 -16.54 -12.02
C ASP A 221 4.40 -16.25 -11.13
N ARG A 222 4.81 -14.98 -10.96
CA ARG A 222 5.81 -14.56 -9.97
C ARG A 222 5.25 -13.42 -9.14
N VAL A 223 5.17 -13.56 -7.82
CA VAL A 223 4.59 -12.56 -6.92
C VAL A 223 5.67 -12.02 -6.00
N VAL A 224 6.08 -10.78 -6.21
CA VAL A 224 7.02 -10.04 -5.36
C VAL A 224 6.23 -9.10 -4.45
N LEU A 225 6.41 -9.28 -3.14
CA LEU A 225 5.78 -8.49 -2.10
C LEU A 225 6.89 -7.77 -1.31
N ASP A 226 7.09 -6.48 -1.59
CA ASP A 226 8.15 -5.67 -0.99
C ASP A 226 7.62 -4.79 0.13
N SER A 227 8.23 -4.89 1.31
CA SER A 227 7.86 -4.14 2.51
C SER A 227 6.44 -4.50 2.94
N ALA A 228 6.32 -5.70 3.50
CA ALA A 228 5.08 -6.41 3.61
C ALA A 228 4.27 -6.03 4.85
N VAL A 229 2.99 -5.70 4.63
CA VAL A 229 2.01 -5.67 5.71
C VAL A 229 1.65 -7.11 6.12
N GLY A 230 1.03 -7.27 7.29
CA GLY A 230 0.58 -8.58 7.77
C GLY A 230 -0.56 -9.18 6.93
N PRO A 231 -0.93 -10.45 7.18
CA PRO A 231 -1.99 -11.13 6.41
C PRO A 231 -3.40 -10.57 6.66
N GLY A 232 -3.58 -9.71 7.68
CA GLY A 232 -4.81 -8.94 7.92
C GLY A 232 -4.90 -7.64 7.11
N GLY A 233 -3.86 -7.30 6.35
CA GLY A 233 -3.75 -6.02 5.66
C GLY A 233 -3.41 -4.88 6.61
N PHE A 234 -3.81 -3.67 6.22
CA PHE A 234 -3.67 -2.48 7.06
C PHE A 234 -4.94 -2.32 7.92
N ASP A 235 -5.04 -3.15 8.94
CA ASP A 235 -6.13 -3.14 9.93
C ASP A 235 -5.71 -2.37 11.21
N SER A 236 -6.55 -2.43 12.24
CA SER A 236 -6.24 -1.83 13.55
C SER A 236 -4.97 -2.38 14.21
N LEU A 237 -4.61 -3.64 13.94
CA LEU A 237 -3.37 -4.23 14.46
C LEU A 237 -2.15 -3.66 13.73
N HIS A 238 -2.21 -3.57 12.40
CA HIS A 238 -1.16 -2.95 11.61
C HIS A 238 -1.00 -1.46 11.95
N ALA A 239 -2.09 -0.72 12.15
CA ALA A 239 -2.03 0.67 12.58
C ALA A 239 -1.21 0.83 13.87
N ARG A 240 -1.39 -0.07 14.84
CA ARG A 240 -0.60 -0.10 16.09
C ARG A 240 0.87 -0.47 15.87
N ARG A 241 1.16 -1.33 14.88
CA ARG A 241 2.53 -1.71 14.50
C ARG A 241 3.37 -0.53 13.99
N LEU A 242 2.76 0.60 13.59
CA LEU A 242 3.54 1.82 13.31
C LEU A 242 4.37 2.26 14.53
N GLY A 243 3.90 1.99 15.76
CA GLY A 243 4.67 2.21 16.98
C GLY A 243 5.90 1.31 17.12
N GLU A 244 5.76 0.03 16.75
CA GLU A 244 6.86 -0.94 16.67
C GLU A 244 7.88 -0.53 15.62
N GLY A 245 7.43 -0.24 14.40
CA GLY A 245 8.30 0.18 13.30
C GLY A 245 9.09 1.45 13.62
N PHE A 246 8.43 2.46 14.21
CA PHE A 246 9.12 3.66 14.68
C PHE A 246 10.22 3.29 15.68
N GLN A 247 9.90 2.47 16.69
CA GLN A 247 10.84 2.06 17.74
C GLN A 247 12.02 1.25 17.19
N ASP A 248 11.79 0.41 16.19
CA ASP A 248 12.82 -0.41 15.53
C ASP A 248 13.73 0.41 14.63
N ARG A 249 13.18 1.42 13.95
CA ARG A 249 13.89 2.29 13.01
C ARG A 249 14.64 3.42 13.70
N PHE A 250 14.15 3.91 14.83
CA PHE A 250 14.71 5.06 15.54
C PHE A 250 16.23 4.93 15.87
N PRO A 251 16.75 3.77 16.31
CA PRO A 251 18.19 3.61 16.57
C PRO A 251 19.11 3.93 15.39
N ASP A 252 18.65 3.73 14.15
CA ASP A 252 19.44 4.11 12.97
C ASP A 252 19.59 5.63 12.86
N PHE A 253 18.52 6.39 13.11
CA PHE A 253 18.58 7.85 13.16
C PHE A 253 19.43 8.34 14.34
N ALA A 254 19.28 7.70 15.51
CA ALA A 254 20.05 8.05 16.69
C ALA A 254 21.56 7.85 16.47
N ALA A 255 21.96 6.77 15.80
CA ALA A 255 23.34 6.55 15.39
C ALA A 255 23.81 7.59 14.36
N PHE A 256 23.00 7.83 13.32
CA PHE A 256 23.32 8.85 12.31
C PHE A 256 23.56 10.23 12.95
N ALA A 257 22.64 10.70 13.81
CA ALA A 257 22.76 12.01 14.44
C ALA A 257 23.95 12.11 15.41
N ALA A 258 24.29 11.02 16.12
CA ALA A 258 25.46 10.98 17.00
C ALA A 258 26.78 11.05 16.22
N ASP A 259 26.82 10.47 15.01
CA ASP A 259 28.01 10.53 14.13
C ASP A 259 28.16 11.90 13.42
N HIS A 260 27.19 12.81 13.56
CA HIS A 260 27.17 14.14 12.94
C HIS A 260 26.99 15.25 14.00
N PRO A 261 28.04 15.57 14.79
CA PRO A 261 27.97 16.49 15.91
C PRO A 261 27.58 17.93 15.52
N GLU A 262 27.69 18.31 14.25
CA GLU A 262 27.24 19.61 13.72
C GLU A 262 25.73 19.88 13.93
N TYR A 263 24.93 18.84 14.15
CA TYR A 263 23.51 18.99 14.47
C TYR A 263 23.25 19.29 15.96
N GLY A 264 24.22 19.06 16.85
CA GLY A 264 24.09 19.34 18.28
C GLY A 264 22.99 18.54 18.99
N LEU A 265 22.74 17.29 18.55
CA LEU A 265 21.66 16.44 19.07
C LEU A 265 22.11 15.43 20.15
N GLY A 266 23.42 15.33 20.40
CA GLY A 266 24.06 14.36 21.30
C GLY A 266 25.20 13.61 20.61
N ASP A 267 26.17 13.13 21.39
CA ASP A 267 27.37 12.43 20.93
C ASP A 267 27.20 10.89 20.98
N THR A 268 26.07 10.41 21.50
CA THR A 268 25.72 8.98 21.54
C THR A 268 24.27 8.74 21.14
N PRO A 269 23.92 7.56 20.61
CA PRO A 269 22.53 7.21 20.32
C PRO A 269 21.60 7.36 21.53
N GLY A 270 22.12 7.13 22.75
CA GLY A 270 21.37 7.32 24.00
C GLY A 270 21.03 8.78 24.27
N GLU A 271 21.96 9.70 23.99
CA GLU A 271 21.73 11.14 24.13
C GLU A 271 20.76 11.67 23.08
N VAL A 272 20.86 11.22 21.82
CA VAL A 272 19.87 11.56 20.79
C VAL A 272 18.48 11.03 21.15
N THR A 273 18.41 9.84 21.75
CA THR A 273 17.15 9.29 22.28
C THR A 273 16.59 10.15 23.41
N ALA A 274 17.43 10.63 24.34
CA ALA A 274 16.98 11.56 25.37
C ALA A 274 16.48 12.88 24.77
N LYS A 275 17.18 13.39 23.74
CA LYS A 275 16.81 14.62 23.03
C LYS A 275 15.44 14.52 22.37
N TYR A 276 15.08 13.36 21.83
CA TYR A 276 13.73 13.10 21.32
C TYR A 276 12.65 13.41 22.36
N PHE A 277 12.76 12.81 23.55
CA PHE A 277 11.76 12.95 24.60
C PHE A 277 11.75 14.38 25.16
N GLU A 278 12.91 15.02 25.24
CA GLU A 278 13.04 16.43 25.61
C GLU A 278 12.27 17.33 24.63
N LEU A 279 12.55 17.25 23.33
CA LEU A 279 11.90 18.05 22.29
C LEU A 279 10.40 17.75 22.22
N ALA A 280 10.02 16.48 22.28
CA ALA A 280 8.63 16.08 22.26
C ALA A 280 7.86 16.68 23.45
N ALA A 281 8.42 16.66 24.67
CA ALA A 281 7.80 17.24 25.85
C ALA A 281 7.74 18.78 25.79
N GLN A 282 8.79 19.44 25.30
CA GLN A 282 8.80 20.90 25.09
C GLN A 282 7.72 21.33 24.09
N LEU A 283 7.61 20.62 22.96
CA LEU A 283 6.64 20.94 21.91
C LEU A 283 5.21 20.52 22.29
N ASP A 284 5.03 19.50 23.14
CA ASP A 284 3.72 19.13 23.70
C ASP A 284 3.14 20.23 24.61
N ALA A 285 3.99 21.08 25.20
CA ALA A 285 3.57 22.21 26.04
C ALA A 285 3.10 23.44 25.24
N ILE A 286 3.37 23.49 23.93
CA ILE A 286 2.97 24.58 23.04
C ILE A 286 1.61 24.23 22.41
N PRO A 287 0.55 25.03 22.65
CA PRO A 287 -0.75 24.81 22.03
C PRO A 287 -0.66 24.85 20.50
N ASN A 288 -1.24 23.86 19.83
CA ASN A 288 -1.40 23.83 18.38
C ASN A 288 -2.89 24.01 18.03
N PRO A 289 -3.28 24.97 17.18
CA PRO A 289 -4.66 25.12 16.71
C PRO A 289 -5.26 23.85 16.10
N ALA A 290 -4.44 22.97 15.53
CA ALA A 290 -4.88 21.69 14.96
C ALA A 290 -5.14 20.58 16.01
N GLY A 291 -4.85 20.83 17.31
CA GLY A 291 -4.95 19.85 18.40
C GLY A 291 -3.66 19.06 18.63
N GLY A 292 -3.58 18.33 19.77
CA GLY A 292 -2.46 17.44 20.12
C GLY A 292 -1.10 18.11 20.43
N GLY A 293 -1.02 19.45 20.38
CA GLY A 293 0.23 20.21 20.56
C GLY A 293 1.19 20.10 19.37
N TYR A 294 2.23 20.94 19.35
CA TYR A 294 3.27 20.85 18.30
C TYR A 294 4.10 19.56 18.41
N GLY A 295 4.12 18.92 19.58
CA GLY A 295 4.79 17.64 19.75
C GLY A 295 4.14 16.51 18.95
N SER A 296 2.84 16.57 18.63
CA SER A 296 2.21 15.62 17.70
C SER A 296 2.76 15.76 16.28
N GLN A 297 2.95 17.00 15.81
CA GLN A 297 3.52 17.28 14.49
C GLN A 297 5.00 16.83 14.42
N PHE A 298 5.78 17.12 15.46
CA PHE A 298 7.17 16.66 15.57
C PHE A 298 7.29 15.14 15.42
N ARG A 299 6.42 14.38 16.09
CA ARG A 299 6.40 12.92 16.01
C ARG A 299 6.01 12.42 14.62
N GLN A 300 4.99 13.02 13.99
CA GLN A 300 4.55 12.67 12.64
C GLN A 300 5.62 12.97 11.58
N VAL A 301 6.28 14.13 11.65
CA VAL A 301 7.35 14.49 10.73
C VAL A 301 8.57 13.60 10.95
N THR A 302 8.90 13.28 12.20
CA THR A 302 9.96 12.29 12.51
C THR A 302 9.63 10.95 11.88
N PHE A 303 8.42 10.42 12.08
CA PHE A 303 7.97 9.17 11.46
C PHE A 303 8.10 9.21 9.93
N ALA A 304 7.61 10.27 9.29
CA ALA A 304 7.66 10.43 7.83
C ALA A 304 9.10 10.47 7.29
N LEU A 305 10.02 11.13 8.00
CA LEU A 305 11.42 11.23 7.57
C LEU A 305 12.24 9.96 7.91
N LEU A 306 11.75 9.08 8.79
CA LEU A 306 12.39 7.78 9.04
C LEU A 306 12.22 6.78 7.87
N TYR A 307 11.33 7.06 6.90
CA TYR A 307 11.06 6.17 5.75
C TYR A 307 12.31 5.87 4.91
N TYR A 308 13.21 6.83 4.70
CA TYR A 308 14.35 6.65 3.80
C TYR A 308 15.63 7.22 4.41
N ASP A 309 16.78 6.56 4.22
CA ASP A 309 18.07 7.02 4.78
C ASP A 309 18.46 8.41 4.26
N LYS A 310 18.16 8.72 2.99
CA LYS A 310 18.37 10.05 2.39
C LYS A 310 17.66 11.20 3.12
N ASN A 311 16.66 10.91 3.95
CA ASN A 311 15.91 11.90 4.71
C ASN A 311 16.51 12.17 6.09
N LEU A 312 17.44 11.34 6.58
CA LEU A 312 18.02 11.49 7.92
C LEU A 312 18.75 12.83 8.13
N PRO A 313 19.50 13.39 7.15
CA PRO A 313 20.06 14.73 7.28
C PRO A 313 18.99 15.81 7.47
N ALA A 314 17.89 15.75 6.70
CA ALA A 314 16.78 16.70 6.82
C ALA A 314 16.05 16.56 8.17
N LEU A 315 15.94 15.33 8.69
CA LEU A 315 15.40 15.08 10.02
C LEU A 315 16.28 15.67 11.12
N ALA A 316 17.59 15.51 11.03
CA ALA A 316 18.55 16.06 11.98
C ALA A 316 18.54 17.60 11.97
N GLU A 317 18.47 18.22 10.79
CA GLU A 317 18.29 19.67 10.63
C GLU A 317 16.99 20.18 11.30
N LEU A 318 15.87 19.47 11.10
CA LEU A 318 14.60 19.82 11.74
C LEU A 318 14.67 19.75 13.27
N TRP A 319 15.36 18.74 13.80
CA TRP A 319 15.58 18.62 15.24
C TRP A 319 16.53 19.68 15.79
N ARG A 320 17.55 20.08 15.03
CA ARG A 320 18.41 21.21 15.39
C ARG A 320 17.60 22.50 15.48
N ALA A 321 16.77 22.79 14.48
CA ALA A 321 15.89 23.96 14.50
C ALA A 321 14.91 23.93 15.68
N ALA A 322 14.36 22.76 16.00
CA ALA A 322 13.51 22.57 17.18
C ALA A 322 14.26 22.80 18.50
N SER A 323 15.53 22.42 18.58
CA SER A 323 16.33 22.52 19.81
C SER A 323 16.87 23.93 20.07
N THR A 324 17.16 24.71 19.04
CA THR A 324 17.64 26.09 19.15
C THR A 324 16.52 27.13 19.27
N GLY A 325 15.26 26.71 19.13
CA GLY A 325 14.12 27.62 19.00
C GLY A 325 14.05 28.31 17.62
N GLU A 326 14.93 27.93 16.70
CA GLU A 326 14.99 28.41 15.31
C GLU A 326 14.01 27.66 14.39
N LEU A 327 12.93 27.10 14.93
CA LEU A 327 11.77 26.75 14.09
C LEU A 327 11.18 27.98 13.37
N GLU A 328 11.74 29.18 13.59
CA GLU A 328 11.40 30.44 12.95
C GLU A 328 10.92 30.27 11.50
N GLN A 329 9.59 30.32 11.38
CA GLN A 329 8.84 30.99 10.33
C GLN A 329 9.31 30.71 8.89
N THR A 330 9.31 29.44 8.45
CA THR A 330 9.28 29.19 7.01
C THR A 330 7.88 29.57 6.49
N PRO A 331 7.73 30.50 5.54
CA PRO A 331 6.41 30.93 5.08
C PRO A 331 5.76 29.81 4.26
N ALA A 332 4.93 29.00 4.91
CA ALA A 332 4.10 28.01 4.22
C ALA A 332 2.68 28.52 3.94
N ALA A 333 2.35 29.79 4.27
CA ALA A 333 1.02 30.33 4.02
C ALA A 333 0.71 30.46 2.52
N ASP A 334 1.74 30.68 1.68
CA ASP A 334 1.59 30.84 0.23
C ASP A 334 2.05 29.61 -0.58
N ALA A 335 2.62 28.59 0.06
CA ALA A 335 2.92 27.34 -0.63
C ALA A 335 1.60 26.62 -0.88
N GLU A 336 1.21 26.51 -2.16
CA GLU A 336 0.03 25.74 -2.56
C GLU A 336 0.17 24.33 -1.98
N GLN A 337 -0.70 24.00 -1.03
CA GLN A 337 -0.73 22.67 -0.45
C GLN A 337 -1.11 21.69 -1.56
N PRO A 338 -0.39 20.55 -1.70
CA PRO A 338 -0.81 19.53 -2.64
C PRO A 338 -2.22 19.06 -2.28
N ASP A 339 -3.10 18.92 -3.27
CA ASP A 339 -4.40 18.31 -3.08
C ASP A 339 -4.21 16.82 -2.81
N LEU A 340 -4.48 16.42 -1.56
CA LEU A 340 -4.39 15.05 -1.08
C LEU A 340 -5.76 14.42 -0.84
N ASP A 341 -6.86 15.09 -1.24
CA ASP A 341 -8.21 14.60 -0.96
C ASP A 341 -8.44 13.21 -1.54
N ASN A 342 -8.13 12.98 -2.83
CA ASN A 342 -8.31 11.67 -3.42
C ASN A 342 -7.43 10.59 -2.77
N TYR A 343 -6.17 10.90 -2.49
CA TYR A 343 -5.24 9.96 -1.83
C TYR A 343 -5.77 9.55 -0.45
N LEU A 344 -6.08 10.51 0.42
CA LEU A 344 -6.53 10.24 1.78
C LEU A 344 -7.93 9.62 1.80
N SER A 345 -8.82 10.06 0.91
CA SER A 345 -10.18 9.53 0.82
C SER A 345 -10.19 8.07 0.35
N SER A 346 -9.46 7.76 -0.73
CA SER A 346 -9.35 6.40 -1.25
C SER A 346 -8.64 5.48 -0.26
N GLN A 347 -7.64 5.98 0.47
CA GLN A 347 -7.03 5.25 1.57
C GLN A 347 -8.09 4.85 2.61
N LEU A 348 -8.87 5.81 3.12
CA LEU A 348 -9.94 5.52 4.10
C LEU A 348 -10.96 4.53 3.55
N HIS A 349 -11.37 4.67 2.29
CA HIS A 349 -12.30 3.74 1.68
C HIS A 349 -11.78 2.31 1.72
N VAL A 350 -10.54 2.07 1.32
CA VAL A 350 -9.95 0.72 1.36
C VAL A 350 -9.84 0.20 2.81
N LEU A 351 -9.20 0.98 3.70
CA LEU A 351 -8.92 0.54 5.07
C LEU A 351 -10.20 0.21 5.85
N CYS A 352 -11.24 1.03 5.70
CA CYS A 352 -12.46 0.89 6.48
C CYS A 352 -13.44 -0.13 5.87
N ASN A 353 -13.25 -0.54 4.61
CA ASN A 353 -14.06 -1.59 3.97
C ASN A 353 -13.40 -2.98 3.97
N ASP A 354 -12.10 -3.07 4.23
CA ASP A 354 -11.39 -4.36 4.22
C ASP A 354 -11.64 -5.19 5.48
N THR A 355 -11.70 -4.53 6.65
CA THR A 355 -11.84 -5.19 7.95
C THR A 355 -12.70 -4.37 8.90
N ALA A 356 -13.26 -5.03 9.92
CA ALA A 356 -13.98 -4.33 10.98
C ALA A 356 -12.97 -3.68 11.95
N TRP A 357 -13.11 -2.37 12.15
CA TRP A 357 -12.34 -1.61 13.15
C TRP A 357 -13.09 -1.52 14.48
N PRO A 358 -12.39 -1.36 15.62
CA PRO A 358 -13.03 -1.03 16.88
C PRO A 358 -13.94 0.20 16.74
N ARG A 359 -15.17 0.11 17.25
CA ARG A 359 -16.18 1.18 17.12
C ARG A 359 -16.31 2.06 18.37
N SER A 360 -15.63 1.72 19.46
CA SER A 360 -15.76 2.40 20.75
C SER A 360 -14.53 3.25 21.05
N ASP A 361 -14.75 4.50 21.45
CA ASP A 361 -13.69 5.40 21.94
C ASP A 361 -12.93 4.80 23.14
N LEU A 362 -13.62 4.02 23.99
CA LEU A 362 -13.00 3.37 25.16
C LEU A 362 -11.94 2.33 24.74
N SER A 363 -12.15 1.64 23.61
CA SER A 363 -11.16 0.70 23.07
C SER A 363 -9.88 1.44 22.66
N TYR A 364 -10.02 2.57 21.96
CA TYR A 364 -8.89 3.40 21.56
C TYR A 364 -8.19 4.04 22.76
N GLN A 365 -8.93 4.49 23.77
CA GLN A 365 -8.33 5.02 25.01
C GLN A 365 -7.50 3.95 25.73
N ALA A 366 -7.99 2.71 25.78
CA ALA A 366 -7.25 1.59 26.37
C ALA A 366 -6.00 1.25 25.55
N ASP A 367 -6.13 1.15 24.22
CA ASP A 367 -5.01 0.83 23.33
C ASP A 367 -3.93 1.92 23.36
N VAL A 368 -4.32 3.20 23.35
CA VAL A 368 -3.41 4.35 23.55
C VAL A 368 -2.70 4.25 24.89
N ALA A 369 -3.40 3.96 25.99
CA ALA A 369 -2.77 3.86 27.30
C ALA A 369 -1.72 2.73 27.35
N ILE A 370 -1.99 1.59 26.69
CA ILE A 370 -1.06 0.47 26.58
C ILE A 370 0.15 0.84 25.71
N ASP A 371 -0.08 1.38 24.52
CA ASP A 371 0.98 1.61 23.53
C ASP A 371 1.85 2.82 23.85
N ARG A 372 1.37 3.77 24.68
CA ARG A 372 2.21 4.79 25.32
C ARG A 372 3.33 4.20 26.16
N VAL A 373 3.09 3.04 26.78
CA VAL A 373 4.10 2.35 27.60
C VAL A 373 4.95 1.44 26.72
N ARG A 374 4.31 0.69 25.82
CA ARG A 374 4.99 -0.31 24.98
C ARG A 374 5.89 0.32 23.91
N TYR A 375 5.44 1.40 23.29
CA TYR A 375 6.13 2.12 22.20
C TYR A 375 6.07 3.64 22.46
N PRO A 376 6.81 4.16 23.45
CA PRO A 376 6.63 5.52 23.99
C PRO A 376 6.89 6.66 23.00
N MET A 377 7.53 6.39 21.86
CA MET A 377 7.77 7.38 20.82
C MET A 377 6.51 7.64 19.98
N PHE A 378 5.89 6.59 19.46
CA PHE A 378 4.85 6.72 18.44
C PHE A 378 3.61 5.86 18.67
N GLY A 379 3.65 4.95 19.64
CA GLY A 379 2.55 4.01 19.95
C GLY A 379 1.23 4.71 20.21
N ALA A 380 1.23 5.86 20.89
CA ALA A 380 0.02 6.62 21.18
C ALA A 380 -0.59 7.33 19.96
N ALA A 381 0.17 7.52 18.87
CA ALA A 381 -0.36 7.99 17.59
C ALA A 381 -0.91 6.79 16.80
N ALA A 382 -0.11 5.72 16.73
CA ALA A 382 -0.41 4.46 16.06
C ALA A 382 -1.72 3.80 16.56
N ALA A 383 -1.95 3.83 17.88
CA ALA A 383 -3.10 3.22 18.54
C ALA A 383 -4.34 4.12 18.68
N ASN A 384 -4.26 5.39 18.26
CA ASN A 384 -5.34 6.35 18.45
C ASN A 384 -6.45 6.17 17.39
N VAL A 385 -7.57 6.87 17.56
CA VAL A 385 -8.80 6.66 16.80
C VAL A 385 -8.70 7.14 15.34
N TRP A 386 -9.06 6.23 14.43
CA TRP A 386 -9.12 6.45 12.97
C TRP A 386 -10.58 6.71 12.52
N PRO A 387 -10.81 7.33 11.34
CA PRO A 387 -12.16 7.48 10.78
C PRO A 387 -12.94 6.17 10.62
N CYS A 388 -12.24 5.04 10.49
CA CYS A 388 -12.87 3.72 10.39
C CYS A 388 -13.73 3.35 11.62
N ALA A 389 -13.46 3.90 12.80
CA ALA A 389 -14.31 3.72 13.98
C ALA A 389 -15.75 4.21 13.75
N TYR A 390 -15.92 5.19 12.89
CA TYR A 390 -17.19 5.86 12.59
C TYR A 390 -17.67 5.64 11.15
N TRP A 391 -17.05 4.69 10.43
CA TRP A 391 -17.36 4.43 9.03
C TRP A 391 -18.85 4.10 8.83
N PRO A 392 -19.54 4.68 7.83
CA PRO A 392 -21.00 4.63 7.71
C PRO A 392 -21.54 3.27 7.24
N SER A 393 -20.68 2.38 6.76
CA SER A 393 -21.03 1.04 6.31
C SER A 393 -20.19 -0.02 7.00
N ASP A 394 -20.69 -1.25 6.99
CA ASP A 394 -19.88 -2.43 7.27
C ASP A 394 -19.25 -2.97 5.98
N PRO A 395 -18.13 -3.72 6.07
CA PRO A 395 -17.57 -4.45 4.94
C PRO A 395 -18.63 -5.28 4.20
N VAL A 396 -18.66 -5.17 2.87
CA VAL A 396 -19.67 -5.84 2.03
C VAL A 396 -19.46 -7.36 1.89
N GLU A 397 -18.28 -7.85 2.30
CA GLU A 397 -17.90 -9.25 2.36
C GLU A 397 -16.86 -9.47 3.47
N PRO A 398 -16.68 -10.71 3.96
CA PRO A 398 -15.63 -11.03 4.92
C PRO A 398 -14.22 -10.80 4.34
N PRO A 399 -13.20 -10.49 5.19
CA PRO A 399 -11.81 -10.38 4.75
C PRO A 399 -11.33 -11.66 4.04
N VAL A 400 -10.55 -11.50 2.98
CA VAL A 400 -9.96 -12.63 2.27
C VAL A 400 -8.90 -13.28 3.14
N ARG A 401 -9.11 -14.56 3.48
CA ARG A 401 -8.11 -15.34 4.22
C ARG A 401 -6.92 -15.65 3.33
N ILE A 402 -5.76 -15.08 3.66
CA ILE A 402 -4.49 -15.42 3.03
C ILE A 402 -4.14 -16.87 3.37
N GLY A 403 -3.72 -17.64 2.37
CA GLY A 403 -3.53 -19.08 2.54
C GLY A 403 -2.46 -19.73 1.67
N ASP A 404 -2.11 -20.94 2.06
CA ASP A 404 -1.02 -21.79 1.57
C ASP A 404 -1.38 -22.62 0.33
N ARG A 405 -2.58 -22.46 -0.23
CA ARG A 405 -3.01 -23.17 -1.45
C ARG A 405 -2.60 -22.45 -2.72
N GLY A 406 -1.89 -23.14 -3.60
CA GLY A 406 -1.49 -22.62 -4.91
C GLY A 406 -0.01 -22.87 -5.21
N PRO A 407 0.50 -22.33 -6.31
CA PRO A 407 1.89 -22.49 -6.69
C PRO A 407 2.84 -21.84 -5.68
N SER A 408 4.07 -22.34 -5.70
CA SER A 408 5.15 -21.93 -4.82
C SER A 408 5.95 -20.77 -5.42
N ASN A 409 5.26 -19.63 -5.55
CA ASN A 409 5.69 -18.50 -6.39
C ASN A 409 5.55 -17.13 -5.71
N VAL A 410 5.66 -17.09 -4.38
CA VAL A 410 5.64 -15.83 -3.62
C VAL A 410 7.05 -15.58 -3.06
N LEU A 411 7.56 -14.37 -3.29
CA LEU A 411 8.80 -13.86 -2.70
C LEU A 411 8.48 -12.60 -1.92
N ILE A 412 8.63 -12.67 -0.61
CA ILE A 412 8.50 -11.51 0.28
C ILE A 412 9.90 -10.92 0.49
N VAL A 413 10.05 -9.62 0.33
CA VAL A 413 11.30 -8.91 0.60
C VAL A 413 11.08 -7.80 1.63
N GLN A 414 12.00 -7.67 2.58
CA GLN A 414 11.77 -6.87 3.77
C GLN A 414 13.06 -6.27 4.33
N ASN A 415 13.05 -4.97 4.65
CA ASN A 415 14.11 -4.37 5.48
C ASN A 415 13.87 -4.74 6.96
N LEU A 416 14.93 -5.06 7.71
CA LEU A 416 14.79 -5.45 9.13
C LEU A 416 14.17 -4.37 10.00
N ARG A 417 14.43 -3.08 9.71
CA ARG A 417 13.96 -1.94 10.51
C ARG A 417 13.09 -0.99 9.68
N ASP A 418 12.03 -1.54 9.10
CA ASP A 418 11.05 -0.77 8.33
C ASP A 418 10.05 -0.06 9.26
N PRO A 419 9.93 1.28 9.20
CA PRO A 419 9.04 2.03 10.09
C PRO A 419 7.56 1.86 9.76
N ALA A 420 7.21 1.60 8.50
CA ALA A 420 5.84 1.57 8.01
C ALA A 420 5.27 0.14 7.98
N THR A 421 6.11 -0.83 7.67
CA THR A 421 5.74 -2.25 7.58
C THR A 421 6.74 -3.11 8.35
N PRO A 422 6.63 -3.19 9.69
CA PRO A 422 7.61 -3.89 10.52
C PRO A 422 7.76 -5.36 10.15
N LEU A 423 8.97 -5.91 10.35
CA LEU A 423 9.32 -7.29 10.02
C LEU A 423 8.37 -8.32 10.63
N SER A 424 7.78 -8.04 11.79
CA SER A 424 6.75 -8.90 12.40
C SER A 424 5.57 -9.16 11.47
N GLY A 425 5.09 -8.14 10.76
CA GLY A 425 4.03 -8.28 9.75
C GLY A 425 4.45 -9.15 8.57
N ALA A 426 5.67 -8.93 8.05
CA ALA A 426 6.20 -9.74 6.95
C ALA A 426 6.34 -11.23 7.31
N ARG A 427 6.79 -11.54 8.54
CA ARG A 427 6.88 -12.93 9.05
C ARG A 427 5.51 -13.58 9.23
N GLU A 428 4.52 -12.83 9.69
CA GLU A 428 3.14 -13.35 9.77
C GLU A 428 2.57 -13.63 8.37
N LEU A 429 2.87 -12.78 7.39
CA LEU A 429 2.42 -12.97 6.01
C LEU A 429 3.09 -14.21 5.39
N GLU A 430 4.40 -14.37 5.59
CA GLU A 430 5.14 -15.56 5.20
C GLU A 430 4.50 -16.82 5.81
N GLN A 431 4.25 -16.80 7.13
CA GLN A 431 3.63 -17.92 7.83
C GLN A 431 2.24 -18.26 7.26
N ALA A 432 1.44 -17.25 6.90
CA ALA A 432 0.11 -17.46 6.31
C ALA A 432 0.18 -18.12 4.91
N PHE A 433 1.23 -17.84 4.13
CA PHE A 433 1.48 -18.48 2.85
C PHE A 433 2.11 -19.87 2.94
N GLY A 434 2.76 -20.20 4.06
CA GLY A 434 3.48 -21.45 4.23
C GLY A 434 4.53 -21.67 3.13
N ASP A 435 4.61 -22.89 2.59
CA ASP A 435 5.61 -23.25 1.57
C ASP A 435 5.47 -22.51 0.23
N ARG A 436 4.41 -21.72 0.04
CA ARG A 436 4.28 -20.87 -1.14
C ARG A 436 5.25 -19.69 -1.14
N ALA A 437 5.62 -19.21 0.05
CA ALA A 437 6.45 -18.02 0.23
C ALA A 437 7.88 -18.38 0.66
N ARG A 438 8.82 -17.47 0.33
CA ARG A 438 10.12 -17.32 0.99
C ARG A 438 10.28 -15.86 1.37
N LEU A 439 10.96 -15.62 2.48
CA LEU A 439 11.36 -14.29 2.92
C LEU A 439 12.83 -14.01 2.61
N VAL A 440 13.10 -12.86 2.01
CA VAL A 440 14.45 -12.29 1.89
C VAL A 440 14.50 -11.01 2.70
N THR A 441 15.25 -11.03 3.81
CA THR A 441 15.45 -9.84 4.63
C THR A 441 16.77 -9.17 4.32
N ALA A 442 16.83 -7.84 4.36
CA ALA A 442 18.06 -7.08 4.33
C ALA A 442 18.33 -6.37 5.67
N ASP A 443 19.55 -6.52 6.21
CA ASP A 443 19.99 -5.83 7.41
C ASP A 443 20.22 -4.33 7.16
N GLN A 444 19.11 -3.60 7.08
CA GLN A 444 19.04 -2.17 6.88
C GLN A 444 17.69 -1.66 7.40
N GLY A 445 17.61 -0.35 7.68
CA GLY A 445 16.34 0.30 8.01
C GLY A 445 15.60 0.85 6.80
N GLY A 446 14.54 1.60 7.06
CA GLY A 446 13.75 2.29 6.04
C GLY A 446 12.70 1.40 5.38
N HIS A 447 11.80 2.05 4.67
CA HIS A 447 10.72 1.44 3.91
C HIS A 447 11.15 1.21 2.46
N LEU A 448 10.67 0.12 1.85
CA LEU A 448 10.99 -0.31 0.48
C LEU A 448 12.41 -0.87 0.34
N ALA A 449 12.53 -2.04 -0.28
CA ALA A 449 13.80 -2.76 -0.39
C ALA A 449 14.31 -2.83 -1.84
N TYR A 450 13.58 -3.47 -2.74
CA TYR A 450 14.02 -3.77 -4.09
C TYR A 450 14.17 -2.49 -4.92
N LEU A 451 15.39 -2.20 -5.40
CA LEU A 451 15.77 -0.98 -6.14
C LEU A 451 15.77 0.33 -5.33
N PHE A 452 15.22 0.33 -4.12
CA PHE A 452 15.21 1.51 -3.24
C PHE A 452 16.48 1.62 -2.39
N LYS A 453 17.22 0.52 -2.25
CA LYS A 453 18.54 0.46 -1.61
C LYS A 453 19.52 -0.38 -2.41
N ASP A 454 20.81 -0.11 -2.24
CA ASP A 454 21.91 -0.79 -2.95
C ASP A 454 22.30 -2.14 -2.30
N ASN A 455 21.33 -2.89 -1.77
CA ASN A 455 21.57 -4.24 -1.25
C ASN A 455 21.59 -5.26 -2.39
N THR A 456 22.79 -5.60 -2.86
CA THR A 456 22.96 -6.51 -4.01
C THR A 456 22.38 -7.90 -3.77
N CYS A 457 22.55 -8.47 -2.58
CA CYS A 457 21.98 -9.76 -2.22
C CYS A 457 20.44 -9.79 -2.39
N LEU A 458 19.74 -8.76 -1.89
CA LEU A 458 18.29 -8.67 -2.03
C LEU A 458 17.88 -8.36 -3.47
N ASN A 459 18.55 -7.41 -4.13
CA ASN A 459 18.24 -7.01 -5.50
C ASN A 459 18.45 -8.17 -6.49
N ASP A 460 19.50 -8.97 -6.31
CA ASP A 460 19.78 -10.14 -7.14
C ASP A 460 18.76 -11.24 -6.90
N ALA A 461 18.35 -11.49 -5.63
CA ALA A 461 17.32 -12.48 -5.32
C ALA A 461 15.99 -12.16 -6.02
N VAL A 462 15.54 -10.91 -5.96
CA VAL A 462 14.31 -10.47 -6.65
C VAL A 462 14.47 -10.52 -8.16
N THR A 463 15.60 -10.06 -8.70
CA THR A 463 15.84 -10.05 -10.15
C THR A 463 15.91 -11.47 -10.72
N THR A 464 16.59 -12.40 -10.04
CA THR A 464 16.63 -13.81 -10.41
C THR A 464 15.24 -14.43 -10.36
N PHE A 465 14.45 -14.16 -9.32
CA PHE A 465 13.08 -14.65 -9.25
C PHE A 465 12.22 -14.10 -10.39
N LEU A 466 12.26 -12.79 -10.65
CA LEU A 466 11.52 -12.18 -11.74
C LEU A 466 11.94 -12.72 -13.11
N THR A 467 13.22 -12.98 -13.34
CA THR A 467 13.70 -13.40 -14.68
C THR A 467 13.62 -14.90 -14.93
N THR A 468 13.83 -15.72 -13.89
CA THR A 468 13.92 -17.19 -14.02
C THR A 468 12.72 -17.93 -13.42
N GLY A 469 12.02 -17.31 -12.45
CA GLY A 469 10.99 -17.97 -11.65
C GLY A 469 11.54 -18.73 -10.44
N GLN A 470 12.87 -18.74 -10.26
CA GLN A 470 13.52 -19.38 -9.13
C GLN A 470 13.63 -18.40 -7.97
N ARG A 471 12.85 -18.64 -6.92
CA ARG A 471 13.03 -18.03 -5.59
C ARG A 471 14.05 -18.86 -4.79
N PRO A 472 14.68 -18.31 -3.74
CA PRO A 472 15.54 -19.09 -2.84
C PRO A 472 14.84 -20.36 -2.31
N GLU A 473 15.58 -21.44 -2.07
CA GLU A 473 15.00 -22.68 -1.52
C GLU A 473 14.56 -22.53 -0.05
N ARG A 474 15.21 -21.61 0.66
CA ARG A 474 15.00 -21.24 2.07
C ARG A 474 15.07 -19.73 2.21
N ASP A 475 14.60 -19.22 3.34
CA ASP A 475 14.67 -17.80 3.63
C ASP A 475 16.13 -17.32 3.69
N VAL A 476 16.35 -16.09 3.26
CA VAL A 476 17.69 -15.50 3.11
C VAL A 476 17.78 -14.24 3.95
N ALA A 477 18.83 -14.17 4.78
CA ALA A 477 19.22 -12.97 5.49
C ALA A 477 20.41 -12.31 4.77
N CYS A 478 20.15 -11.28 4.00
CA CYS A 478 21.16 -10.44 3.37
C CYS A 478 21.80 -9.52 4.40
N ALA A 479 23.14 -9.49 4.42
CA ALA A 479 23.89 -8.52 5.22
C ALA A 479 23.60 -7.08 4.75
N ALA A 480 23.96 -6.12 5.59
CA ALA A 480 23.92 -4.71 5.24
C ALA A 480 24.73 -4.45 3.96
N ALA A 481 24.26 -3.53 3.12
CA ALA A 481 25.07 -3.01 2.03
C ALA A 481 26.32 -2.30 2.61
N PRO A 482 27.47 -2.30 1.91
CA PRO A 482 28.61 -1.50 2.31
C PRO A 482 28.22 -0.02 2.48
N ALA A 483 28.74 0.64 3.52
CA ALA A 483 28.52 2.08 3.73
C ALA A 483 28.94 2.87 2.48
N GLY A 484 28.05 3.73 1.95
CA GLY A 484 28.28 4.53 0.75
C GLY A 484 27.42 4.18 -0.48
N GLY A 485 26.46 3.26 -0.35
CA GLY A 485 25.35 3.12 -1.31
C GLY A 485 24.30 4.24 -1.14
N ARG A 486 23.50 4.46 -2.19
CA ARG A 486 22.57 5.59 -2.40
C ARG A 486 21.68 6.02 -1.23
#